data_AF-A0A1L6ZE21-F1
#
_entry.id   AF-A0A1L6ZE21-F1
#
_cell.length_a   1.000
_cell.length_b   1.000
_cell.length_c   1.000
_cell.angle_alpha   90.00
_cell.angle_beta   90.00
_cell.angle_gamma   90.00
#
_symmetry.space_group_name_H-M   'P 1'
#
loop_
_entity.id
_entity.type
_entity.pdbx_description
1 polymer ?
#
loop_
_entity_poly.entity_id
_entity_poly.type
_entity_poly.pdbx_seq_one_letter_code
_entity_poly.pdbx_strand_id
1 'polypeptide(L)'
;MEFSKKQPTDADRFLQRMTDTHTASSIFSKANFETEDMTPAELAALKAKIKEEQKTALIRAIRHQLQNEFAEDRQEAEKILDLIDDLLVKVYKQQQRIHTHMSGEAIDALIEKIEQRLKFYELKEDVRSAINSIGI
;
A
#
# COMPACT_ATOMS: atom_id res chain seq x y z
N MET A 1 15.30 32.46 16.59
CA MET A 1 15.20 31.23 15.78
C MET A 1 13.74 31.06 15.40
N GLU A 2 13.38 31.37 14.16
CA GLU A 2 12.05 31.05 13.64
C GLU A 2 12.01 29.57 13.29
N PHE A 3 11.32 28.78 14.12
CA PHE A 3 10.91 27.44 13.70
C PHE A 3 9.87 27.62 12.60
N SER A 4 10.28 27.35 11.36
CA SER A 4 9.39 27.27 10.21
C SER A 4 8.27 26.30 10.54
N LYS A 5 7.05 26.83 10.73
CA LYS A 5 5.82 26.04 10.84
C LYS A 5 5.54 25.40 9.48
N LYS A 6 6.30 24.35 9.14
CA LYS A 6 5.93 23.46 8.03
C LYS A 6 4.54 22.92 8.35
N GLN A 7 3.60 23.06 7.42
CA GLN A 7 2.31 22.41 7.56
C GLN A 7 2.55 20.91 7.79
N PRO A 8 1.82 20.26 8.72
CA PRO A 8 1.96 18.83 8.95
C PRO A 8 1.73 18.10 7.63
N THR A 9 2.69 17.27 7.25
CA THR A 9 2.53 16.36 6.11
C THR A 9 1.46 15.33 6.43
N ASP A 10 0.93 14.64 5.43
CA ASP A 10 -0.06 13.59 5.69
C ASP A 10 0.52 12.44 6.53
N ALA A 11 1.84 12.21 6.45
CA ALA A 11 2.55 11.32 7.37
C ALA A 11 2.54 11.83 8.83
N ASP A 12 2.72 13.14 9.05
CA ASP A 12 2.65 13.74 10.39
C ASP A 12 1.22 13.65 10.95
N ARG A 13 0.21 13.87 10.11
CA ARG A 13 -1.21 13.73 10.50
C ARG A 13 -1.58 12.29 10.81
N PHE A 14 -1.05 11.33 10.06
CA PHE A 14 -1.21 9.91 10.31
C PHE A 14 -0.63 9.52 11.68
N LEU A 15 0.62 9.92 11.95
CA LEU A 15 1.26 9.68 13.25
C LEU A 15 0.48 10.32 14.40
N GLN A 16 -0.04 11.53 14.20
CA GLN A 16 -0.87 12.23 15.18
C GLN A 16 -2.19 11.50 15.45
N ARG A 17 -2.89 11.03 14.40
CA ARG A 17 -4.09 10.20 14.55
C ARG A 17 -3.80 8.88 15.28
N MET A 18 -2.64 8.27 15.05
CA MET A 18 -2.24 7.06 15.78
C MET A 18 -1.98 7.33 17.25
N THR A 19 -1.32 8.43 17.60
CA THR A 19 -1.15 8.81 19.01
C THR A 19 -2.49 9.13 19.67
N ASP A 20 -3.39 9.80 18.96
CA ASP A 20 -4.69 10.20 19.52
C ASP A 20 -5.62 9.00 19.71
N THR A 21 -5.65 8.05 18.77
CA THR A 21 -6.53 6.86 18.82
C THR A 21 -6.08 5.85 19.90
N HIS A 22 -4.79 5.79 20.23
CA HIS A 22 -4.24 4.87 21.24
C HIS A 22 -4.20 5.42 22.67
N THR A 23 -4.63 6.68 22.92
CA THR A 23 -4.76 7.20 24.29
C THR A 23 -5.97 6.63 25.04
N ALA A 24 -6.97 6.04 24.36
CA ALA A 24 -8.22 5.59 24.98
C ALA A 24 -8.28 4.10 25.38
N SER A 25 -7.37 3.25 24.88
CA SER A 25 -7.30 1.85 25.30
C SER A 25 -5.85 1.48 25.54
N SER A 26 -5.47 1.46 26.81
CA SER A 26 -4.16 1.03 27.28
C SER A 26 -3.91 -0.44 26.92
N ILE A 27 -3.36 -0.67 25.73
CA ILE A 27 -2.74 -1.95 25.34
C ILE A 27 -1.46 -2.19 26.18
N PHE A 28 -1.02 -1.18 26.94
CA PHE A 28 0.25 -1.14 27.65
C PHE A 28 0.16 -1.39 29.17
N SER A 29 -1.02 -1.62 29.75
CA SER A 29 -1.18 -1.70 31.21
C SER A 29 -1.78 -3.01 31.72
N LYS A 30 -1.12 -4.14 31.47
CA LYS A 30 -1.20 -5.32 32.35
C LYS A 30 0.16 -6.00 32.42
N ALA A 31 1.07 -5.34 33.12
CA ALA A 31 2.37 -5.87 33.45
C ALA A 31 2.50 -5.86 34.99
N ASN A 32 1.67 -6.66 35.66
CA ASN A 32 1.93 -7.04 37.05
C ASN A 32 3.13 -8.00 37.04
N PHE A 33 4.34 -7.48 36.81
CA PHE A 33 5.55 -8.24 37.00
C PHE A 33 5.92 -8.13 38.48
N GLU A 34 5.94 -9.25 39.19
CA GLU A 34 6.49 -9.35 40.54
C GLU A 34 8.00 -9.10 40.44
N THR A 35 8.42 -7.85 40.62
CA THR A 35 9.81 -7.41 40.48
C THR A 35 10.53 -7.26 41.82
N GLU A 36 9.87 -7.57 42.95
CA GLU A 36 10.40 -7.32 44.31
C GLU A 36 11.70 -8.08 44.59
N ASP A 37 11.90 -9.27 44.01
CA ASP A 37 13.09 -10.11 44.22
C ASP A 37 14.09 -10.14 43.05
N MET A 38 13.90 -9.33 42.01
CA MET A 38 14.75 -9.38 40.81
C MET A 38 16.07 -8.61 41.00
N THR A 39 17.17 -9.19 40.55
CA THR A 39 18.47 -8.51 40.52
C THR A 39 18.46 -7.37 39.49
N PRO A 40 19.33 -6.35 39.62
CA PRO A 40 19.42 -5.25 38.66
C PRO A 40 19.66 -5.71 37.20
N ALA A 41 20.37 -6.83 37.01
CA ALA A 41 20.61 -7.42 35.69
C ALA A 41 19.34 -8.06 35.10
N GLU A 42 18.54 -8.74 35.92
CA GLU A 42 17.26 -9.34 35.51
C GLU A 42 16.21 -8.26 35.21
N LEU A 43 16.19 -7.17 35.98
CA LEU A 43 15.34 -6.00 35.70
C LEU A 43 15.72 -5.33 34.37
N ALA A 44 17.02 -5.23 34.06
CA ALA A 44 17.48 -4.67 32.79
C ALA A 44 17.08 -5.56 31.60
N ALA A 45 17.22 -6.89 31.74
CA ALA A 45 16.79 -7.85 30.72
C ALA A 45 15.26 -7.82 30.52
N LEU A 46 14.48 -7.74 31.60
CA LEU A 46 13.02 -7.64 31.55
C LEU A 46 12.57 -6.34 30.85
N LYS A 47 13.19 -5.20 31.19
CA LYS A 47 12.92 -3.91 30.51
C LYS A 47 13.25 -3.96 29.03
N ALA A 48 14.37 -4.58 28.64
CA ALA A 48 14.73 -4.75 27.24
C ALA A 48 13.71 -5.62 26.49
N LYS A 49 13.27 -6.72 27.11
CA LYS A 49 12.24 -7.61 26.54
C LYS A 49 10.90 -6.90 26.36
N ILE A 50 10.44 -6.17 27.38
CA ILE A 50 9.21 -5.37 27.31
C ILE A 50 9.32 -4.32 26.20
N LYS A 51 10.46 -3.64 26.06
CA LYS A 51 10.67 -2.63 25.03
C LYS A 51 10.59 -3.22 23.61
N GLU A 52 11.16 -4.40 23.38
CA GLU A 52 11.06 -5.09 22.08
C GLU A 52 9.65 -5.60 21.79
N GLU A 53 8.94 -6.12 22.80
CA GLU A 53 7.54 -6.52 22.67
C GLU A 53 6.64 -5.32 22.35
N GLN A 54 6.85 -4.19 23.02
CA GLN A 54 6.14 -2.92 22.74
C GLN A 54 6.43 -2.40 21.34
N LYS A 55 7.70 -2.42 20.90
CA LYS A 55 8.08 -2.03 19.54
C LYS A 55 7.39 -2.90 18.50
N THR A 56 7.37 -4.21 18.74
CA THR A 56 6.71 -5.17 17.82
C THR A 56 5.20 -4.96 17.78
N ALA A 57 4.56 -4.75 18.93
CA ALA A 57 3.13 -4.48 19.03
C ALA A 57 2.75 -3.17 18.32
N LEU A 58 3.56 -2.12 18.49
CA LEU A 58 3.39 -0.86 17.78
C LEU A 58 3.51 -1.07 16.27
N ILE A 59 4.57 -1.72 15.78
CA ILE A 59 4.73 -2.00 14.34
C ILE A 59 3.51 -2.74 13.76
N ARG A 60 2.96 -3.71 14.50
CA ARG A 60 1.75 -4.44 14.08
C ARG A 60 0.51 -3.55 14.03
N ALA A 61 0.32 -2.68 15.02
CA ALA A 61 -0.79 -1.73 15.05
C ALA A 61 -0.71 -0.73 13.89
N ILE A 62 0.48 -0.16 13.65
CA ILE A 62 0.76 0.72 12.52
C ILE A 62 0.43 0.01 11.20
N ARG A 63 0.91 -1.23 11.03
CA ARG A 63 0.66 -2.04 9.85
C ARG A 63 -0.83 -2.25 9.59
N HIS A 64 -1.58 -2.64 10.62
CA HIS A 64 -3.01 -2.88 10.51
C HIS A 64 -3.79 -1.59 10.19
N GLN A 65 -3.36 -0.45 10.74
CA GLN A 65 -4.00 0.83 10.45
C GLN A 65 -3.73 1.30 9.02
N LEU A 66 -2.49 1.16 8.52
CA LEU A 66 -2.16 1.45 7.12
C LEU A 66 -2.94 0.55 6.16
N GLN A 67 -3.08 -0.75 6.47
CA GLN A 67 -3.89 -1.67 5.66
C GLN A 67 -5.35 -1.23 5.57
N ASN A 68 -5.92 -0.74 6.68
CA ASN A 68 -7.30 -0.25 6.69
C ASN A 68 -7.45 1.06 5.92
N GLU A 69 -6.51 2.00 6.09
CA GLU A 69 -6.58 3.31 5.45
C GLU A 69 -6.42 3.22 3.93
N PHE A 70 -5.59 2.30 3.44
CA PHE A 70 -5.41 2.06 2.00
C PHE A 70 -6.33 0.96 1.43
N ALA A 71 -7.27 0.42 2.20
CA ALA A 71 -8.14 -0.66 1.72
C ALA A 71 -9.02 -0.20 0.53
N GLU A 72 -9.55 1.02 0.61
CA GLU A 72 -10.38 1.62 -0.44
C GLU A 72 -9.53 1.92 -1.69
N ASP A 73 -8.37 2.55 -1.51
CA ASP A 73 -7.42 2.85 -2.60
C ASP A 73 -6.97 1.57 -3.32
N ARG A 74 -6.72 0.49 -2.57
CA ARG A 74 -6.39 -0.82 -3.14
C ARG A 74 -7.55 -1.37 -3.96
N GLN A 75 -8.78 -1.30 -3.46
CA GLN A 75 -9.95 -1.78 -4.18
C GLN A 75 -10.18 -0.96 -5.46
N GLU A 76 -9.94 0.35 -5.43
CA GLU A 76 -10.03 1.20 -6.61
C GLU A 76 -8.95 0.85 -7.65
N ALA A 77 -7.72 0.63 -7.20
CA ALA A 77 -6.64 0.17 -8.07
C ALA A 77 -6.92 -1.20 -8.69
N GLU A 78 -7.52 -2.14 -7.94
CA GLU A 78 -7.96 -3.44 -8.45
C GLU A 78 -9.02 -3.27 -9.56
N LYS A 79 -9.98 -2.36 -9.41
CA LYS A 79 -10.97 -2.04 -10.47
C LYS A 79 -10.30 -1.46 -11.72
N ILE A 80 -9.27 -0.62 -11.56
CA ILE A 80 -8.51 -0.08 -12.70
C ILE A 80 -7.81 -1.21 -13.45
N LEU A 81 -7.26 -2.19 -12.73
CA LEU A 81 -6.62 -3.35 -13.33
C LEU A 81 -7.61 -4.20 -14.15
N ASP A 82 -8.82 -4.43 -13.62
CA ASP A 82 -9.89 -5.11 -14.35
C ASP A 82 -10.30 -4.34 -15.62
N LEU A 83 -10.41 -3.02 -15.54
CA LEU A 83 -10.72 -2.16 -16.69
C LEU A 83 -9.64 -2.23 -17.77
N ILE A 84 -8.36 -2.29 -17.38
CA ILE A 84 -7.24 -2.45 -18.31
C ILE A 84 -7.35 -3.79 -19.04
N ASP A 85 -7.66 -4.88 -18.33
CA ASP A 85 -7.82 -6.21 -18.92
C ASP A 85 -9.00 -6.26 -19.91
N ASP A 86 -10.13 -5.65 -19.54
CA ASP A 86 -11.28 -5.53 -20.41
C ASP A 86 -10.98 -4.75 -21.69
N LEU A 87 -10.21 -3.66 -21.56
CA LEU A 87 -9.84 -2.80 -22.68
C LEU A 87 -8.84 -3.51 -23.60
N LEU A 88 -7.87 -4.24 -23.05
CA LEU A 88 -6.97 -5.11 -23.81
C LEU A 88 -7.73 -6.13 -24.67
N VAL A 89 -8.71 -6.83 -24.09
CA VAL A 89 -9.54 -7.79 -24.81
C VAL A 89 -10.34 -7.13 -25.94
N LYS A 90 -10.92 -5.94 -25.67
CA LYS A 90 -11.69 -5.18 -26.68
C LYS A 90 -10.81 -4.73 -27.84
N VAL A 91 -9.63 -4.20 -27.56
CA VAL A 91 -8.68 -3.77 -28.59
C VAL A 91 -8.23 -4.96 -29.44
N TYR A 92 -7.87 -6.09 -28.82
CA TYR A 92 -7.48 -7.29 -29.55
C TYR A 92 -8.60 -7.81 -30.47
N LYS A 93 -9.84 -7.87 -29.98
CA LYS A 93 -10.99 -8.26 -30.79
C LYS A 93 -11.20 -7.33 -31.99
N GLN A 94 -11.02 -6.03 -31.79
CA GLN A 94 -11.18 -5.04 -32.86
C GLN A 94 -10.04 -5.12 -33.88
N GLN A 95 -8.80 -5.29 -33.44
CA GLN A 95 -7.65 -5.52 -34.31
C GLN A 95 -7.87 -6.76 -35.20
N GLN A 96 -8.34 -7.87 -34.62
CA GLN A 96 -8.67 -9.09 -35.36
C GLN A 96 -9.77 -8.86 -36.41
N ARG A 97 -10.83 -8.10 -36.07
CA ARG A 97 -11.88 -7.74 -37.04
C ARG A 97 -11.33 -6.91 -38.19
N ILE A 98 -10.48 -5.92 -37.89
CA ILE A 98 -9.84 -5.08 -38.91
C ILE A 98 -8.98 -5.97 -39.82
N HIS A 99 -8.15 -6.84 -39.26
CA HIS A 99 -7.28 -7.72 -40.04
C HIS A 99 -8.07 -8.73 -40.90
N THR A 100 -9.21 -9.22 -40.41
CA THR A 100 -10.05 -10.20 -41.12
C THR A 100 -10.86 -9.57 -42.26
N HIS A 101 -11.25 -8.31 -42.13
CA HIS A 101 -12.22 -7.66 -43.05
C HIS A 101 -11.64 -6.49 -43.85
N MET A 102 -10.42 -6.04 -43.55
CA MET A 102 -9.80 -4.88 -44.18
C MET A 102 -8.34 -5.19 -44.53
N SER A 103 -7.87 -4.66 -45.66
CA SER A 103 -6.50 -4.86 -46.14
C SER A 103 -5.99 -3.61 -46.85
N GLY A 104 -4.68 -3.36 -46.80
CA GLY A 104 -4.00 -2.27 -47.50
C GLY A 104 -3.09 -1.45 -46.57
N GLU A 105 -2.15 -0.71 -47.15
CA GLU A 105 -1.09 -0.02 -46.38
C GLU A 105 -1.61 0.91 -45.27
N ALA A 106 -2.75 1.58 -45.48
CA ALA A 106 -3.36 2.45 -44.47
C ALA A 106 -3.91 1.65 -43.26
N ILE A 107 -4.35 0.42 -43.49
CA ILE A 107 -4.83 -0.51 -42.45
C ILE A 107 -3.65 -1.13 -41.72
N ASP A 108 -2.58 -1.48 -42.43
CA ASP A 108 -1.35 -1.99 -41.82
C ASP A 108 -0.72 -0.94 -40.89
N ALA A 109 -0.66 0.32 -41.33
CA ALA A 109 -0.18 1.45 -40.51
C ALA A 109 -1.10 1.75 -39.31
N LEU A 110 -2.41 1.49 -39.42
CA LEU A 110 -3.35 1.60 -38.30
C LEU A 110 -3.10 0.50 -37.27
N ILE A 111 -2.91 -0.74 -37.71
CA ILE A 111 -2.61 -1.90 -36.86
C ILE A 111 -1.29 -1.68 -36.11
N GLU A 112 -0.25 -1.24 -36.82
CA GLU A 112 1.06 -0.95 -36.22
C GLU A 112 0.95 0.13 -35.13
N LYS A 113 0.17 1.19 -35.37
CA LYS A 113 -0.08 2.23 -34.35
C LYS A 113 -0.87 1.73 -33.14
N ILE A 114 -1.79 0.79 -33.36
CA ILE A 114 -2.54 0.15 -32.27
C ILE A 114 -1.58 -0.68 -31.41
N GLU A 115 -0.70 -1.48 -32.02
CA GLU A 115 0.31 -2.29 -31.33
C GLU A 115 1.33 -1.44 -30.57
N GLN A 116 1.84 -0.37 -31.17
CA GLN A 116 2.79 0.54 -30.51
C GLN A 116 2.17 1.29 -29.32
N ARG A 117 0.87 1.60 -29.37
CA ARG A 117 0.14 2.27 -28.27
C ARG A 117 -0.43 1.29 -27.24
N LEU A 118 -0.47 -0.01 -27.56
CA LEU A 118 -0.87 -1.10 -26.67
C LEU A 118 0.21 -1.43 -25.61
N LYS A 119 0.89 -0.42 -25.05
CA LYS A 119 1.76 -0.56 -23.86
C LYS A 119 0.96 -0.80 -22.57
N PHE A 120 -0.27 -1.32 -22.67
CA PHE A 120 -1.09 -1.69 -21.52
C PHE A 120 -0.44 -2.79 -20.67
N TYR A 121 0.48 -3.58 -21.23
CA TYR A 121 1.26 -4.54 -20.45
C TYR A 121 2.14 -3.85 -19.40
N GLU A 122 2.86 -2.79 -19.78
CA GLU A 122 3.68 -2.00 -18.85
C GLU A 122 2.79 -1.32 -17.80
N LEU A 123 1.67 -0.73 -18.22
CA LEU A 123 0.72 -0.09 -17.30
C LEU A 123 0.08 -1.09 -16.32
N LYS A 124 -0.24 -2.30 -16.77
CA LYS A 124 -0.79 -3.36 -15.91
C LYS A 124 0.20 -3.78 -14.84
N GLU A 125 1.47 -3.97 -15.21
CA GLU A 125 2.52 -4.32 -14.25
C GLU A 125 2.78 -3.18 -13.26
N ASP A 126 2.74 -1.92 -13.70
CA ASP A 126 2.88 -0.75 -12.82
C ASP A 126 1.72 -0.66 -11.81
N VAL A 127 0.47 -0.83 -12.26
CA VAL A 127 -0.71 -0.83 -11.38
C VAL A 127 -0.66 -2.01 -10.41
N ARG A 128 -0.25 -3.19 -10.88
CA ARG A 128 -0.09 -4.37 -10.03
C ARG A 128 1.00 -4.19 -8.98
N SER A 129 2.12 -3.57 -9.36
CA SER A 129 3.21 -3.22 -8.45
C SER A 129 2.74 -2.23 -7.38
N ALA A 130 1.96 -1.21 -7.76
CA ALA A 130 1.36 -0.26 -6.83
C ALA A 130 0.43 -0.95 -5.83
N ILE A 131 -0.50 -1.81 -6.30
CA ILE A 131 -1.38 -2.63 -5.44
C ILE A 131 -0.57 -3.48 -4.45
N ASN A 132 0.48 -4.15 -4.92
CA ASN A 132 1.32 -4.99 -4.08
C ASN A 132 2.08 -4.18 -3.01
N SER A 133 2.53 -2.96 -3.35
CA SER A 133 3.22 -2.08 -2.40
C SER A 133 2.30 -1.53 -1.30
N ILE A 134 1.01 -1.39 -1.59
CA ILE A 134 -0.03 -1.05 -0.60
C ILE A 134 -0.35 -2.25 0.30
N GLY A 135 -0.25 -3.46 -0.23
CA GLY A 135 -0.59 -4.70 0.47
C GLY A 135 0.29 -5.07 1.68
N ILE A 136 1.53 -4.57 1.71
CA ILE A 136 2.62 -4.90 2.68
C ILE A 136 3.20 -6.30 2.48
#